data_AF-A0A3P5XEE5-F1
#
_entry.id   AF-A0A3P5XEE5-F1
#
_cell.length_a   1.000
_cell.length_b   1.000
_cell.length_c   1.000
_cell.angle_alpha   90.00
_cell.angle_beta   90.00
_cell.angle_gamma   90.00
#
_symmetry.space_group_name_H-M   'P 1'
#
loop_
_entity.id
_entity.type
_entity.pdbx_description
1 polymer ?
#
loop_
_entity_poly.entity_id
_entity_poly.type
_entity_poly.pdbx_seq_one_letter_code
_entity_poly.pdbx_strand_id
1 'polypeptide(L)'
;MAAKLQWGPLPIGAVQVYIGPMNELPESYKEFLAGKGAGFVNTVRPVLLQSAADGLFGVRVVHNARDTSHQAHLDETLAFGVILEDID
;
A
#
# COMPACT_ATOMS: atom_id res chain seq x y z
N MET A 1 16.81 27.19 7.59
CA MET A 1 18.14 26.56 7.77
C MET A 1 17.89 25.14 8.27
N ALA A 2 18.11 24.13 7.43
CA ALA A 2 17.82 22.73 7.73
C ALA A 2 18.98 22.06 8.50
N ALA A 3 18.65 21.32 9.56
CA ALA A 3 19.64 20.68 10.45
C ALA A 3 20.24 19.42 9.81
N LYS A 4 21.58 19.38 9.74
CA LYS A 4 22.40 18.21 9.36
C LYS A 4 22.33 17.14 10.46
N LEU A 5 21.85 15.93 10.13
CA LEU A 5 22.00 14.75 10.98
C LEU A 5 23.26 13.98 10.55
N GLN A 6 24.24 13.91 11.45
CA GLN A 6 25.47 13.14 11.34
C GLN A 6 25.21 11.70 11.81
N TRP A 7 25.35 10.71 10.92
CA TRP A 7 25.22 9.28 11.24
C TRP A 7 26.59 8.67 11.56
N GLY A 8 26.72 7.99 12.71
CA GLY A 8 27.86 7.13 13.06
C GLY A 8 27.65 5.67 12.60
N PRO A 9 28.70 4.81 12.64
CA PRO A 9 28.61 3.45 12.11
C PRO A 9 27.76 2.55 13.00
N LEU A 10 26.88 1.77 12.38
CA LEU A 10 25.91 0.89 13.05
C LEU A 10 26.58 -0.43 13.49
N PRO A 11 26.24 -0.99 14.67
CA PRO A 11 26.82 -2.24 15.15
C PRO A 11 26.37 -3.45 14.33
N ILE A 12 27.33 -4.33 14.04
CA ILE A 12 27.17 -5.57 13.28
C ILE A 12 26.39 -6.57 14.14
N GLY A 13 25.14 -6.88 13.78
CA GLY A 13 24.29 -7.85 14.50
C GLY A 13 22.80 -7.51 14.54
N ALA A 14 22.40 -6.30 14.18
CA ALA A 14 21.01 -6.01 13.87
C ALA A 14 20.74 -6.49 12.45
N VAL A 15 19.82 -7.45 12.26
CA VAL A 15 19.09 -7.55 10.99
C VAL A 15 18.42 -6.20 10.83
N GLN A 16 19.07 -5.31 10.08
CA GLN A 16 18.49 -4.07 9.61
C GLN A 16 17.41 -4.48 8.62
N VAL A 17 16.24 -4.88 9.13
CA VAL A 17 15.03 -4.71 8.33
C VAL A 17 15.01 -3.23 8.06
N TYR A 18 15.26 -2.86 6.80
CA TYR A 18 15.16 -1.48 6.34
C TYR A 18 13.75 -0.99 6.67
N ILE A 19 13.54 -0.45 7.87
CA ILE A 19 12.47 0.48 8.15
C ILE A 19 12.90 1.82 7.55
N GLY A 20 13.02 1.84 6.21
CA GLY A 20 12.64 3.03 5.46
C GLY A 20 11.23 3.45 5.92
N PRO A 21 10.83 4.71 5.74
CA PRO A 21 9.53 5.19 6.21
C PRO A 21 8.49 4.15 5.82
N MET A 22 7.84 3.53 6.82
CA MET A 22 6.86 2.45 6.62
C MET A 22 5.93 2.90 5.50
N ASN A 23 6.12 2.35 4.29
CA ASN A 23 5.73 2.97 3.01
C ASN A 23 4.37 3.65 3.16
N GLU A 24 4.37 4.96 3.39
CA GLU A 24 3.13 5.63 3.73
C GLU A 24 2.26 5.60 2.50
N LEU A 25 1.06 5.03 2.63
CA LEU A 25 0.11 5.03 1.55
C LEU A 25 -0.13 6.49 1.09
N PRO A 26 -0.19 6.75 -0.23
CA PRO A 26 -0.62 8.02 -0.77
C PRO A 26 -1.93 8.48 -0.13
N GLU A 27 -2.17 9.80 -0.04
CA GLU A 27 -3.41 10.34 0.51
C GLU A 27 -4.65 9.74 -0.15
N SER A 28 -4.64 9.58 -1.48
CA SER A 28 -5.74 8.96 -2.21
C SER A 28 -6.08 7.53 -1.73
N TYR A 29 -5.07 6.75 -1.34
CA TYR A 29 -5.26 5.40 -0.81
C TYR A 29 -5.75 5.43 0.63
N LYS A 30 -5.27 6.39 1.44
CA LYS A 30 -5.76 6.61 2.81
C LYS A 30 -7.24 7.03 2.81
N GLU A 31 -7.64 7.91 1.89
CA GLU A 31 -9.03 8.33 1.70
C GLU A 31 -9.93 7.18 1.26
N PHE A 32 -9.45 6.34 0.33
CA PHE A 32 -10.20 5.15 -0.09
C PHE A 32 -10.45 4.16 1.06
N LEU A 33 -9.47 3.99 1.95
CA LEU A 33 -9.59 3.12 3.12
C LEU A 33 -10.43 3.76 4.23
N ALA A 34 -10.64 5.08 4.20
CA ALA A 34 -11.43 5.79 5.21
C ALA A 34 -12.90 5.35 5.12
N GLY A 35 -13.36 4.66 6.18
CA GLY A 35 -14.73 4.13 6.25
C GLY A 35 -14.90 2.70 5.73
N LYS A 36 -13.84 2.04 5.24
CA LYS A 36 -13.87 0.61 4.90
C LYS A 36 -13.70 -0.26 6.16
N GLY A 37 -14.28 -1.46 6.12
CA GLY A 37 -14.17 -2.42 7.23
C GLY A 37 -12.76 -2.96 7.42
N ALA A 38 -12.38 -3.28 8.66
CA ALA A 38 -11.02 -3.74 8.99
C ALA A 38 -10.57 -5.00 8.21
N GLY A 39 -11.49 -5.93 7.93
CA GLY A 39 -11.21 -7.11 7.11
C GLY A 39 -10.81 -6.75 5.68
N PHE A 40 -11.58 -5.85 5.05
CA PHE A 40 -11.27 -5.34 3.72
C PHE A 40 -9.92 -4.61 3.71
N VAL A 41 -9.69 -3.71 4.66
CA VAL A 41 -8.43 -2.96 4.78
C VAL A 41 -7.24 -3.92 4.90
N ASN A 42 -7.31 -4.94 5.75
CA ASN A 42 -6.23 -5.91 5.90
C ASN A 42 -5.95 -6.70 4.61
N THR A 43 -6.96 -6.97 3.79
CA THR A 43 -6.81 -7.66 2.51
C THR A 43 -6.18 -6.76 1.44
N VAL A 44 -6.61 -5.51 1.32
CA VAL A 44 -6.17 -4.61 0.24
C VAL A 44 -4.87 -3.86 0.56
N ARG A 45 -4.58 -3.63 1.86
CA ARG A 45 -3.39 -2.91 2.33
C ARG A 45 -2.06 -3.45 1.79
N PRO A 46 -1.76 -4.76 1.79
CA PRO A 46 -0.50 -5.25 1.23
C PRO A 46 -0.36 -4.91 -0.26
N VAL A 47 -1.45 -4.93 -1.02
CA VAL A 47 -1.45 -4.60 -2.46
C VAL A 47 -1.27 -3.11 -2.69
N LEU A 48 -1.93 -2.26 -1.90
CA LEU A 48 -1.74 -0.80 -1.96
C LEU A 48 -0.30 -0.41 -1.59
N LEU A 49 0.30 -1.09 -0.61
CA LEU A 49 1.70 -0.88 -0.23
C LEU A 49 2.65 -1.30 -1.34
N GLN A 50 2.35 -2.40 -2.05
CA GLN A 50 3.09 -2.84 -3.21
C GLN A 50 2.97 -1.84 -4.37
N SER A 51 1.75 -1.39 -4.68
CA SER A 51 1.50 -0.35 -5.69
C SER A 51 2.28 0.93 -5.38
N ALA A 52 2.27 1.36 -4.11
CA ALA A 52 3.04 2.52 -3.66
C ALA A 52 4.56 2.30 -3.68
N ALA A 53 5.04 1.06 -3.55
CA ALA A 53 6.45 0.73 -3.66
C ALA A 53 6.91 0.71 -5.12
N ASP A 54 6.10 0.18 -6.03
CA ASP A 54 6.35 0.22 -7.47
C ASP A 54 6.20 1.64 -8.03
N GLY A 55 5.15 2.36 -7.64
CA GLY A 55 4.85 3.72 -8.12
C GLY A 55 4.41 3.77 -9.59
N LEU A 56 4.08 2.62 -10.20
CA LEU A 56 3.80 2.48 -11.64
C LEU A 56 2.33 2.23 -11.94
N PHE A 57 1.69 1.32 -11.18
CA PHE A 57 0.38 0.78 -11.50
C PHE A 57 -0.62 1.02 -10.38
N GLY A 58 -1.90 1.14 -10.75
CA GLY A 58 -3.02 1.28 -9.83
C GLY A 58 -3.42 -0.05 -9.20
N VAL A 59 -4.49 -0.02 -8.40
CA VAL A 59 -5.03 -1.20 -7.71
C VAL A 59 -6.47 -1.44 -8.14
N ARG A 60 -6.78 -2.66 -8.57
CA ARG A 60 -8.15 -3.11 -8.77
C ARG A 60 -8.59 -3.97 -7.60
N VAL A 61 -9.77 -3.68 -7.08
CA VAL A 61 -10.40 -4.45 -6.01
C VAL A 61 -11.68 -5.08 -6.55
N VAL A 62 -11.67 -6.41 -6.67
CA VAL A 62 -12.82 -7.20 -7.13
C VAL A 62 -13.55 -7.74 -5.91
N HIS A 63 -14.84 -7.42 -5.81
CA HIS A 63 -15.74 -8.01 -4.84
C HIS A 63 -16.55 -9.13 -5.50
N ASN A 64 -16.32 -10.36 -5.03
CA ASN A 64 -17.08 -11.51 -5.47
C ASN A 64 -18.29 -11.67 -4.55
N ALA A 65 -19.49 -11.38 -5.06
CA ALA A 65 -20.71 -11.48 -4.25
C ALA A 65 -21.06 -12.93 -3.87
N ARG A 66 -20.64 -13.91 -4.69
CA ARG A 66 -20.88 -15.34 -4.43
C ARG A 66 -20.16 -15.87 -3.20
N ASP A 67 -18.88 -15.52 -3.05
CA ASP A 67 -18.01 -16.06 -1.99
C ASP A 67 -17.73 -15.05 -0.87
N THR A 68 -18.36 -13.87 -0.94
CA THR A 68 -18.12 -12.74 -0.03
C THR A 68 -16.63 -12.37 0.08
N SER A 69 -15.83 -12.74 -0.93
CA SER A 69 -14.38 -12.54 -0.92
C SER A 69 -14.02 -11.23 -1.61
N HIS A 70 -13.06 -10.53 -1.02
CA HIS A 70 -12.41 -9.39 -1.64
C HIS A 70 -11.05 -9.80 -2.17
N GLN A 71 -10.77 -9.45 -3.40
CA GLN A 71 -9.46 -9.65 -4.01
C GLN A 71 -8.93 -8.30 -4.47
N ALA A 72 -7.72 -7.94 -4.05
CA ALA A 72 -7.00 -6.80 -4.58
C ALA A 72 -5.80 -7.29 -5.38
N HIS A 73 -5.54 -6.63 -6.51
CA HIS A 73 -4.35 -6.86 -7.31
C HIS A 73 -3.89 -5.58 -7.98
N LEU A 74 -2.62 -5.54 -8.36
CA LEU A 74 -2.08 -4.47 -9.21
C LEU A 74 -2.67 -4.61 -10.61
N ASP A 75 -3.16 -3.52 -11.16
CA ASP A 75 -3.69 -3.48 -12.51
C ASP A 75 -2.84 -2.54 -13.36
N GLU A 76 -2.16 -3.10 -14.37
CA GLU A 76 -1.28 -2.37 -15.27
C GLU A 76 -2.03 -1.41 -16.21
N THR A 77 -3.35 -1.56 -16.33
CA THR A 77 -4.22 -0.65 -17.09
C THR A 77 -4.59 0.59 -16.29
N LEU A 78 -4.37 0.58 -14.97
CA LEU A 78 -4.64 1.70 -14.08
C LEU A 78 -3.35 2.46 -13.78
N ALA A 79 -3.42 3.79 -13.81
CA ALA A 79 -2.30 4.62 -13.38
C ALA A 79 -2.08 4.50 -11.87
N PHE A 80 -0.82 4.67 -11.44
CA PHE A 80 -0.50 4.79 -10.02
C PHE A 80 -1.37 5.84 -9.32
N GLY A 81 -1.84 5.52 -8.11
CA GLY A 81 -2.78 6.36 -7.36
C GLY A 81 -4.26 6.15 -7.72
N VAL A 82 -4.59 5.36 -8.75
CA VAL A 82 -5.96 5.01 -9.09
C VAL A 82 -6.36 3.70 -8.41
N ILE A 83 -7.56 3.69 -7.81
CA ILE A 83 -8.20 2.48 -7.28
C ILE A 83 -9.52 2.28 -8.02
N LEU A 84 -9.73 1.09 -8.55
CA LEU A 84 -10.99 0.70 -9.18
C LEU A 84 -11.65 -0.41 -8.39
N GLU A 85 -12.85 -0.15 -7.89
CA GLU A 85 -13.70 -1.18 -7.29
C GLU A 85 -14.59 -1.80 -8.38
N ASP A 86 -14.55 -3.11 -8.48
CA ASP A 86 -15.29 -3.91 -9.44
C ASP A 86 -16.10 -4.98 -8.69
N ILE A 87 -17.27 -5.35 -9.22
CA ILE A 87 -18.16 -6.35 -8.62
C ILE A 87 -18.41 -7.42 -9.68
N ASP A 88 -18.07 -8.67 -9.36
CA ASP A 88 -18.34 -9.85 -10.18
C ASP A 88 -19.65 -10.54 -9.75
#